data_AF-A0AA43HUT3-F1
#
_entry.id   AF-A0AA43HUT3-F1
#
_cell.length_a   1.000
_cell.length_b   1.000
_cell.length_c   1.000
_cell.angle_alpha   90.00
_cell.angle_beta   90.00
_cell.angle_gamma   90.00
#
_symmetry.space_group_name_H-M   'P 1'
#
loop_
_entity.id
_entity.type
_entity.pdbx_description
1 polymer ?
#
loop_
_entity_poly.entity_id
_entity_poly.type
_entity_poly.pdbx_seq_one_letter_code
_entity_poly.pdbx_strand_id
1 'polypeptide(L)'
;MAKSSSLTKGKSIFIIDALLIPVFILLTYTGLKLHVADHVDNHEVWAFWAHWHIVVGIVTLVLGYLHVKAHWVWYKGLIKNGAGKKSKVTIVISILFVILVVTGIILVFFIEGGNSSVGLWHYRLSLLMVALLIAHTVKRFPIMMKGLKNKRKTEKSKKQQEVVA
;
A
#
# COMPACT_ATOMS: atom_id res chain seq x y z
N MET A 1 14.34 -17.94 -25.14
CA MET A 1 12.88 -17.89 -24.89
C MET A 1 12.65 -17.66 -23.40
N ALA A 2 12.25 -16.45 -23.01
CA ALA A 2 12.00 -16.11 -21.61
C ALA A 2 10.70 -16.78 -21.15
N LYS A 3 10.80 -17.64 -20.13
CA LYS A 3 9.67 -18.31 -19.48
C LYS A 3 8.84 -17.24 -18.76
N SER A 4 7.81 -16.70 -19.41
CA SER A 4 6.89 -15.79 -18.72
C SER A 4 6.22 -16.57 -17.60
N SER A 5 6.60 -16.28 -16.36
CA SER A 5 6.03 -16.90 -15.17
C SER A 5 4.59 -16.41 -15.05
N SER A 6 3.66 -17.17 -15.63
CA SER A 6 2.22 -17.00 -15.41
C SER A 6 1.94 -17.17 -13.91
N LEU A 7 1.90 -16.04 -13.19
CA LEU A 7 1.53 -15.98 -11.80
C LEU A 7 0.03 -16.25 -11.72
N THR A 8 -0.35 -17.46 -11.29
CA THR A 8 -1.74 -17.78 -10.93
C THR A 8 -2.34 -16.64 -10.10
N LYS A 9 -3.59 -16.23 -10.37
CA LYS A 9 -4.25 -15.07 -9.74
C LYS A 9 -3.98 -14.89 -8.24
N GLY A 10 -4.02 -15.96 -7.45
CA GLY A 10 -3.73 -15.92 -6.01
C GLY A 10 -2.25 -15.66 -5.62
N LYS A 11 -1.27 -16.09 -6.43
CA LYS A 11 0.16 -15.76 -6.24
C LYS A 11 0.40 -14.27 -6.48
N SER A 12 -0.23 -13.69 -7.51
CA SER A 12 -0.08 -12.27 -7.86
C SER A 12 -0.61 -11.35 -6.76
N ILE A 13 -1.78 -11.67 -6.17
CA ILE A 13 -2.36 -10.91 -5.05
C ILE A 13 -1.41 -10.90 -3.84
N PHE A 14 -0.90 -12.07 -3.46
CA PHE A 14 0.03 -12.18 -2.32
C PHE A 14 1.32 -11.38 -2.56
N ILE A 15 1.88 -11.42 -3.77
CA ILE A 15 3.10 -10.67 -4.09
C ILE A 15 2.87 -9.16 -4.00
N ILE A 16 1.75 -8.66 -4.53
CA ILE A 16 1.41 -7.23 -4.46
C ILE A 16 1.24 -6.81 -3.00
N ASP A 17 0.48 -7.56 -2.21
CA ASP A 17 0.24 -7.26 -0.80
C ASP A 17 1.55 -7.31 0.02
N ALA A 18 2.45 -8.24 -0.30
CA ALA A 18 3.77 -8.34 0.35
C ALA A 18 4.72 -7.21 -0.07
N LEU A 19 4.71 -6.78 -1.33
CA LEU A 19 5.53 -5.67 -1.84
C LEU A 19 5.07 -4.31 -1.31
N LEU A 20 3.78 -4.15 -1.04
CA LEU A 20 3.26 -2.92 -0.43
C LEU A 20 3.83 -2.64 0.96
N ILE A 21 4.20 -3.67 1.72
CA ILE A 21 4.77 -3.50 3.07
C ILE A 21 6.10 -2.72 3.05
N PRO A 22 7.17 -3.17 2.36
CA PRO A 22 8.43 -2.43 2.33
C PRO A 22 8.30 -1.08 1.63
N VAL A 23 7.47 -0.96 0.59
CA VAL A 23 7.23 0.31 -0.10
C VAL A 23 6.55 1.31 0.84
N PHE A 24 5.59 0.86 1.65
CA PHE A 24 4.93 1.72 2.63
C PHE A 24 5.88 2.19 3.73
N ILE A 25 6.78 1.33 4.20
CA ILE A 25 7.83 1.70 5.15
C ILE A 25 8.73 2.79 4.55
N LEU A 26 9.14 2.62 3.29
CA LEU A 26 9.99 3.59 2.59
C LEU A 26 9.26 4.93 2.35
N LEU A 27 7.97 4.89 2.00
CA LEU A 27 7.16 6.10 1.84
C LEU A 27 7.06 6.88 3.16
N THR A 28 6.82 6.16 4.26
CA THR A 28 6.76 6.74 5.60
C THR A 28 8.11 7.36 5.98
N TYR A 29 9.21 6.64 5.77
CA TYR A 29 10.55 7.10 6.09
C TYR A 29 10.91 8.39 5.34
N THR A 30 10.70 8.42 4.02
CA THR A 30 10.97 9.60 3.19
C THR A 30 10.08 10.79 3.60
N GLY A 31 8.81 10.55 3.93
CA GLY A 31 7.90 11.61 4.40
C GLY A 31 8.29 12.19 5.76
N LEU A 32 8.75 11.34 6.70
CA LEU A 32 9.29 11.79 7.98
C LEU A 32 10.54 12.66 7.78
N LYS A 33 11.48 12.20 6.95
CA LYS A 33 12.72 12.93 6.66
C LYS A 33 12.46 14.27 5.98
N LEU A 34 11.52 14.32 5.03
CA LEU A 34 11.07 15.56 4.39
C LEU A 34 10.56 16.57 5.43
N HIS A 35 9.74 16.11 6.37
CA HIS A 35 9.19 16.99 7.39
C HIS A 35 10.22 17.43 8.44
N VAL A 36 11.19 16.57 8.77
CA VAL A 36 12.31 16.97 9.64
C VAL A 36 13.21 18.00 8.94
N ALA A 37 13.49 17.81 7.65
CA ALA A 37 14.28 18.75 6.85
C ALA A 37 13.64 20.15 6.78
N ASP A 38 12.31 20.18 6.70
CA ASP A 38 11.50 21.41 6.75
C ASP A 38 11.65 22.16 8.09
N HIS A 39 11.72 21.44 9.22
CA HIS A 39 11.89 22.06 10.54
C HIS A 39 13.28 22.68 10.77
N VAL A 40 14.31 22.14 10.13
CA VAL A 40 15.70 22.63 10.26
C VAL A 40 16.05 23.68 9.21
N ASP A 41 15.06 24.14 8.44
CA ASP A 41 15.17 25.15 7.38
C ASP A 41 16.31 24.89 6.38
N ASN A 42 16.54 23.61 6.07
CA ASN A 42 17.57 23.19 5.14
C ASN A 42 16.93 22.84 3.79
N HIS A 43 16.90 23.84 2.90
CA HIS A 43 16.24 23.72 1.59
C HIS A 43 16.81 22.60 0.70
N GLU A 44 18.14 22.41 0.69
CA GLU A 44 18.77 21.37 -0.13
C GLU A 44 18.37 19.96 0.34
N VAL A 45 18.39 19.74 1.65
CA VAL A 45 17.99 18.47 2.26
C VAL A 45 16.48 18.25 2.08
N TRP A 46 15.67 19.30 2.22
CA TRP A 46 14.23 19.25 1.95
C TRP A 46 13.97 18.83 0.51
N ALA A 47 14.61 19.49 -0.46
CA ALA A 47 14.47 19.18 -1.88
C ALA A 47 14.89 17.72 -2.15
N PHE A 48 16.02 17.26 -1.62
CA PHE A 48 16.46 15.88 -1.77
C PHE A 48 15.41 14.86 -1.30
N TRP A 49 14.86 15.05 -0.10
CA TRP A 49 13.82 14.15 0.42
C TRP A 49 12.50 14.28 -0.33
N ALA A 50 12.14 15.47 -0.82
CA ALA A 50 10.93 15.69 -1.61
C ALA A 50 10.96 14.87 -2.91
N HIS A 51 12.09 14.89 -3.63
CA HIS A 51 12.28 14.09 -4.84
C HIS A 51 12.08 12.60 -4.58
N TRP A 52 12.73 12.06 -3.54
CA TRP A 52 12.58 10.65 -3.18
C TRP A 52 11.17 10.31 -2.70
N HIS A 53 10.52 11.20 -1.94
CA HIS A 53 9.16 10.99 -1.48
C HIS A 53 8.17 10.92 -2.65
N ILE A 54 8.35 11.77 -3.68
CA ILE A 54 7.54 11.73 -4.91
C ILE A 54 7.76 10.44 -5.68
N VAL A 55 9.02 10.02 -5.89
CA VAL A 55 9.35 8.77 -6.59
C VAL A 55 8.71 7.56 -5.91
N VAL A 56 8.88 7.45 -4.59
CA VAL A 56 8.27 6.36 -3.80
C VAL A 56 6.74 6.48 -3.76
N GLY A 57 6.21 7.70 -3.77
CA GLY A 57 4.78 8.00 -3.88
C GLY A 57 4.18 7.44 -5.18
N ILE A 58 4.85 7.66 -6.32
CA ILE A 58 4.43 7.11 -7.62
C ILE A 58 4.42 5.58 -7.59
N VAL A 59 5.47 4.95 -7.06
CA VAL A 59 5.52 3.48 -6.90
C VAL A 59 4.37 2.99 -6.03
N THR A 60 4.07 3.70 -4.94
CA THR A 60 2.95 3.39 -4.04
C THR A 60 1.60 3.52 -4.74
N LEU A 61 1.40 4.52 -5.60
CA LEU A 61 0.19 4.67 -6.42
C LEU A 61 -0.01 3.48 -7.36
N VAL A 62 1.05 3.06 -8.05
CA VAL A 62 0.99 1.93 -8.98
C VAL A 62 0.66 0.64 -8.23
N LEU A 63 1.37 0.33 -7.14
CA LEU A 63 1.10 -0.86 -6.33
C LEU A 63 -0.28 -0.80 -5.66
N GLY A 64 -0.70 0.38 -5.21
CA GLY A 64 -2.03 0.62 -4.64
C GLY A 64 -3.15 0.36 -5.65
N TYR A 65 -3.00 0.83 -6.89
CA TYR A 65 -3.92 0.52 -7.98
C TYR A 65 -4.00 -0.99 -8.24
N LEU A 66 -2.84 -1.66 -8.32
CA LEU A 66 -2.79 -3.11 -8.51
C LEU A 66 -3.43 -3.86 -7.35
N HIS A 67 -3.25 -3.41 -6.11
CA HIS A 67 -3.90 -3.95 -4.92
C HIS A 67 -5.42 -3.80 -4.97
N VAL A 68 -5.93 -2.61 -5.31
CA VAL A 68 -7.37 -2.37 -5.46
C VAL A 68 -7.96 -3.27 -6.55
N LYS A 69 -7.27 -3.41 -7.69
CA LYS A 69 -7.67 -4.30 -8.79
C LYS A 69 -7.67 -5.77 -8.36
N ALA A 70 -6.64 -6.21 -7.63
CA ALA A 70 -6.53 -7.55 -7.05
C ALA A 70 -7.72 -7.87 -6.13
N HIS A 71 -8.17 -6.89 -5.36
CA HIS A 71 -9.27 -7.01 -4.40
C HIS A 71 -10.61 -6.46 -4.94
N TRP A 72 -10.76 -6.30 -6.26
CA TRP A 72 -11.94 -5.66 -6.87
C TRP A 72 -13.28 -6.31 -6.49
N VAL A 73 -13.29 -7.64 -6.27
CA VAL A 73 -14.49 -8.36 -5.80
C VAL A 73 -14.96 -7.85 -4.43
N TRP A 74 -14.02 -7.48 -3.55
CA TRP A 74 -14.34 -6.91 -2.25
C TRP A 74 -14.98 -5.52 -2.39
N TYR A 75 -14.40 -4.66 -3.24
CA TYR A 75 -14.92 -3.31 -3.53
C TYR A 75 -16.28 -3.34 -4.24
N LYS A 76 -16.46 -4.21 -5.24
CA LYS A 76 -17.77 -4.41 -5.88
C LYS A 76 -18.84 -4.86 -4.87
N GLY A 77 -18.45 -5.71 -3.93
CA GLY A 77 -19.34 -6.13 -2.84
C GLY A 77 -19.68 -5.01 -1.85
N LEU A 78 -18.81 -4.01 -1.68
CA LEU A 78 -19.09 -2.80 -0.88
C LEU A 78 -20.11 -1.90 -1.60
N ILE A 79 -19.94 -1.70 -2.91
CA ILE A 79 -20.85 -0.88 -3.73
C ILE A 79 -22.25 -1.52 -3.79
N LYS A 80 -22.32 -2.84 -3.99
CA LYS A 80 -23.60 -3.55 -4.17
C LYS A 80 -24.39 -3.73 -2.87
N ASN A 81 -23.71 -4.02 -1.76
CA ASN A 81 -24.38 -4.45 -0.52
C ASN A 81 -24.16 -3.49 0.66
N GLY A 82 -23.51 -2.35 0.43
CA GLY A 82 -23.16 -1.38 1.46
C GLY A 82 -22.05 -1.83 2.43
N ALA A 83 -21.77 -0.98 3.41
CA ALA A 83 -20.64 -1.13 4.35
C ALA A 83 -20.89 -2.05 5.55
N GLY A 84 -22.14 -2.43 5.82
CA GLY A 84 -22.57 -3.00 7.11
C GLY A 84 -21.80 -4.25 7.58
N LYS A 85 -21.37 -5.13 6.66
CA LYS A 85 -20.62 -6.36 6.97
C LYS A 85 -19.12 -6.27 6.61
N LYS A 86 -18.64 -5.12 6.15
CA LYS A 86 -17.26 -4.93 5.65
C LYS A 86 -16.36 -4.36 6.76
N SER A 87 -15.04 -4.50 6.57
CA SER A 87 -14.08 -3.96 7.53
C SER A 87 -14.09 -2.43 7.48
N LYS A 88 -14.59 -1.79 8.54
CA LYS A 88 -14.58 -0.33 8.70
C LYS A 88 -13.17 0.26 8.54
N VAL A 89 -12.16 -0.38 9.12
CA VAL A 89 -10.74 0.01 8.97
C VAL A 89 -10.31 0.03 7.50
N THR A 90 -10.68 -0.97 6.71
CA THR A 90 -10.31 -1.01 5.28
C THR A 90 -10.99 0.13 4.51
N ILE A 91 -12.26 0.44 4.80
CA ILE A 91 -12.98 1.55 4.18
C ILE A 91 -12.30 2.90 4.52
N VAL A 92 -11.99 3.12 5.79
CA VAL A 92 -11.33 4.35 6.25
C VAL A 92 -9.95 4.49 5.58
N ILE A 93 -9.17 3.42 5.50
CA ILE A 93 -7.89 3.39 4.78
C ILE A 93 -8.08 3.76 3.31
N SER A 94 -9.07 3.20 2.62
CA SER A 94 -9.33 3.52 1.21
C SER A 94 -9.67 5.01 1.01
N ILE A 95 -10.47 5.60 1.90
CA ILE A 95 -10.84 7.02 1.83
C ILE A 95 -9.63 7.90 2.13
N LEU A 96 -8.91 7.62 3.22
CA LEU A 96 -7.71 8.35 3.61
C LEU A 96 -6.63 8.28 2.53
N PHE A 97 -6.46 7.12 1.89
CA PHE A 97 -5.53 6.98 0.77
C PHE A 97 -5.86 7.98 -0.35
N VAL A 98 -7.13 8.08 -0.77
CA VAL A 98 -7.54 9.04 -1.81
C VAL A 98 -7.27 10.48 -1.38
N ILE A 99 -7.57 10.84 -0.12
CA ILE A 99 -7.28 12.19 0.41
C ILE A 99 -5.77 12.48 0.38
N LEU A 100 -4.94 11.52 0.79
CA LEU A 100 -3.49 11.67 0.77
C LEU A 100 -2.94 11.81 -0.65
N VAL A 101 -3.49 11.08 -1.62
CA VAL A 101 -3.11 11.22 -3.04
C VAL A 101 -3.49 12.60 -3.55
N VAL A 102 -4.71 13.07 -3.30
CA VAL A 102 -5.17 14.40 -3.74
C VAL A 102 -4.31 15.50 -3.12
N THR A 103 -4.08 15.46 -1.82
CA THR A 103 -3.23 16.45 -1.13
C THR A 103 -1.78 16.39 -1.60
N GLY A 104 -1.23 15.20 -1.88
CA GLY A 104 0.09 15.02 -2.46
C GLY A 104 0.21 15.62 -3.86
N ILE A 105 -0.79 15.41 -4.73
CA ILE A 105 -0.85 16.04 -6.06
C ILE A 105 -0.90 17.56 -5.92
N ILE A 106 -1.72 18.08 -4.99
CA ILE A 106 -1.80 19.53 -4.73
C ILE A 106 -0.42 20.08 -4.34
N LEU A 107 0.29 19.40 -3.44
CA LEU A 107 1.62 19.82 -2.99
C LEU A 107 2.67 19.79 -4.09
N VAL A 108 2.59 18.84 -5.02
CA VAL A 108 3.57 18.73 -6.11
C VAL A 108 3.35 19.78 -7.20
N PHE A 109 2.10 20.09 -7.54
CA PHE A 109 1.79 20.91 -8.71
C PHE A 109 1.42 22.36 -8.40
N PHE A 110 0.99 22.67 -7.17
CA PHE A 110 0.34 23.95 -6.87
C PHE A 110 0.91 24.65 -5.63
N ILE A 111 1.85 24.04 -4.90
CA ILE A 111 2.43 24.64 -3.69
C ILE A 111 3.95 24.57 -3.80
N GLU A 112 4.58 25.74 -3.70
CA GLU A 112 6.03 25.85 -3.69
C GLU A 112 6.55 25.92 -2.25
N GLY A 113 7.66 25.23 -2.00
CA GLY A 113 8.34 25.26 -0.71
C GLY A 113 7.70 24.41 0.40
N GLY A 114 8.36 24.42 1.55
CA GLY A 114 7.97 23.69 2.75
C GLY A 114 6.95 24.43 3.63
N ASN A 115 6.56 23.81 4.74
CA ASN A 115 5.72 24.37 5.80
C ASN A 115 4.35 24.96 5.38
N SER A 116 3.79 24.50 4.26
CA SER A 116 2.43 24.90 3.87
C SER A 116 1.36 24.26 4.77
N SER A 117 0.21 24.93 4.93
CA SER A 117 -0.92 24.38 5.70
C SER A 117 -1.38 23.00 5.16
N VAL A 118 -1.41 22.85 3.83
CA VAL A 118 -1.75 21.59 3.16
C VAL A 118 -0.69 20.52 3.45
N GLY A 119 0.60 20.89 3.46
CA GLY A 119 1.70 19.99 3.79
C GLY A 119 1.59 19.44 5.21
N LEU A 120 1.25 20.30 6.17
CA LEU A 120 1.08 19.90 7.57
C LEU A 120 -0.13 18.97 7.76
N TRP A 121 -1.24 19.23 7.06
CA TRP A 121 -2.39 18.32 7.06
C TRP A 121 -2.10 16.99 6.37
N HIS A 122 -1.39 17.01 5.24
CA HIS A 122 -0.93 15.81 4.55
C HIS A 122 -0.10 14.93 5.49
N TYR A 123 0.81 15.54 6.25
CA TYR A 123 1.61 14.84 7.26
C TYR A 123 0.77 14.22 8.38
N ARG A 124 -0.12 15.00 9.02
CA ARG A 124 -0.96 14.51 10.13
C ARG A 124 -1.85 13.35 9.70
N LEU A 125 -2.46 13.46 8.52
CA LEU A 125 -3.27 12.39 7.93
C LEU A 125 -2.41 11.17 7.57
N SER A 126 -1.16 11.38 7.15
CA SER A 126 -0.22 10.30 6.87
C SER A 126 0.16 9.53 8.13
N LEU A 127 0.37 10.20 9.27
CA LEU A 127 0.60 9.52 10.55
C LEU A 127 -0.59 8.64 10.96
N LEU A 128 -1.82 9.14 10.79
CA LEU A 128 -3.03 8.36 11.01
C LEU A 128 -3.10 7.15 10.06
N MET A 129 -2.78 7.36 8.79
CA MET A 129 -2.74 6.30 7.77
C MET A 129 -1.73 5.20 8.13
N VAL A 130 -0.55 5.56 8.64
CA VAL A 130 0.47 4.61 9.14
C VAL A 130 -0.09 3.73 10.24
N ALA A 131 -0.71 4.32 11.25
CA ALA A 131 -1.30 3.55 12.36
C ALA A 131 -2.37 2.57 11.87
N LEU A 132 -3.26 3.02 10.97
CA LEU A 132 -4.33 2.20 10.41
C LEU A 132 -3.79 1.09 9.50
N LEU A 133 -2.78 1.35 8.67
CA LEU A 133 -2.15 0.34 7.82
C LEU A 133 -1.40 -0.71 8.62
N ILE A 134 -0.74 -0.35 9.73
CA ILE A 134 -0.16 -1.32 10.66
C ILE A 134 -1.27 -2.23 11.22
N ALA A 135 -2.34 -1.64 11.75
CA ALA A 135 -3.47 -2.40 12.29
C ALA A 135 -4.12 -3.32 11.23
N HIS A 136 -4.27 -2.83 10.00
CA HIS A 136 -4.78 -3.61 8.88
C HIS A 136 -3.84 -4.78 8.55
N THR A 137 -2.54 -4.52 8.41
CA THR A 137 -1.55 -5.53 8.04
C THR A 137 -1.47 -6.62 9.09
N VAL A 138 -1.35 -6.26 10.38
CA VAL A 138 -1.34 -7.21 11.50
C VAL A 138 -2.59 -8.08 11.51
N LYS A 139 -3.77 -7.50 11.30
CA LYS A 139 -5.05 -8.24 11.27
C LYS A 139 -5.16 -9.18 10.06
N ARG A 140 -4.55 -8.83 8.92
CA ARG A 140 -4.60 -9.64 7.69
C ARG A 140 -3.47 -10.66 7.58
N PHE A 141 -2.39 -10.48 8.33
CA PHE A 141 -1.21 -11.34 8.31
C PHE A 141 -1.51 -12.84 8.56
N PRO A 142 -2.36 -13.23 9.53
CA PRO A 142 -2.68 -14.65 9.74
C PRO A 142 -3.46 -15.28 8.59
N ILE A 143 -4.33 -14.51 7.93
CA ILE A 143 -5.11 -14.97 6.77
C ILE A 143 -4.17 -15.19 5.59
N MET A 144 -3.24 -14.26 5.39
CA MET A 144 -2.19 -14.33 4.38
C MET A 144 -1.31 -15.58 4.57
N MET A 145 -0.90 -15.87 5.81
CA MET A 145 -0.11 -17.05 6.16
C MET A 145 -0.89 -18.38 6.02
N LYS A 146 -2.19 -18.40 6.34
CA LYS A 146 -3.05 -19.58 6.13
C LYS A 146 -3.16 -19.93 4.64
N GLY A 147 -3.28 -18.93 3.76
CA GLY A 147 -3.29 -19.13 2.30
C GLY A 147 -2.04 -19.83 1.78
N LEU A 148 -0.85 -19.46 2.29
CA LEU A 148 0.42 -20.09 1.93
C LEU A 148 0.54 -21.54 2.45
N LYS A 149 0.04 -21.82 3.66
CA LYS A 149 0.08 -23.17 4.26
C LYS A 149 -0.84 -24.16 3.54
N ASN A 150 -2.07 -23.75 3.21
CA ASN A 150 -3.04 -24.63 2.54
C ASN A 150 -2.56 -25.00 1.13
N LYS A 151 -1.97 -24.05 0.41
CA LYS A 151 -1.45 -24.29 -0.94
C LYS A 151 -0.28 -25.28 -0.97
N ARG A 152 0.66 -25.19 0.00
CA ARG A 152 1.75 -26.17 0.14
C ARG A 152 1.23 -27.59 0.37
N LYS A 153 0.13 -27.75 1.11
CA LYS A 153 -0.52 -29.06 1.29
C LYS A 153 -1.11 -29.59 -0.02
N THR A 154 -1.81 -28.74 -0.79
CA THR A 154 -2.38 -29.13 -2.08
C THR A 154 -1.30 -29.52 -3.10
N GLU A 155 -0.21 -28.76 -3.21
CA GLU A 155 0.91 -29.08 -4.11
C GLU A 155 1.61 -30.40 -3.71
N LYS A 156 1.76 -30.68 -2.40
CA LYS A 156 2.27 -31.98 -1.92
C LYS A 156 1.35 -33.14 -2.27
N SER A 157 0.04 -32.98 -2.08
CA SER A 157 -0.95 -34.03 -2.38
C SER A 157 -0.99 -34.39 -3.85
N LYS A 158 -0.88 -33.40 -4.76
CA LYS A 158 -0.81 -33.66 -6.21
C LYS A 158 0.44 -34.44 -6.61
N LYS A 159 1.61 -34.05 -6.08
CA LYS A 159 2.87 -34.79 -6.33
C LYS A 159 2.81 -36.23 -5.81
N GLN A 160 2.15 -36.48 -4.69
CA GLN A 160 1.97 -37.86 -4.20
C GLN A 160 1.06 -38.69 -5.10
N GLN A 161 0.03 -38.10 -5.70
CA GLN A 161 -0.85 -38.82 -6.64
C GLN A 161 -0.16 -39.12 -7.97
N GLU A 162 0.70 -38.23 -8.47
CA GLU A 162 1.49 -38.45 -9.70
C GLU A 162 2.59 -39.52 -9.55
N VAL A 163 3.06 -39.80 -8.33
CA VAL A 163 4.09 -40.83 -8.07
C VAL A 163 3.48 -42.22 -7.87
N VAL A 164 2.17 -42.31 -7.62
CA VAL A 164 1.44 -43.56 -7.35
C VAL A 164 0.62 -44.03 -8.57
N ALA A 165 0.55 -43.22 -9.63
CA ALA A 165 -0.10 -43.54 -10.90
C ALA A 165 0.94 -43.95 -11.96
#